data_AF-X5UK99-F1
#
_entry.id   AF-X5UK99-F1
#
_cell.length_a   1.000
_cell.length_b   1.000
_cell.length_c   1.000
_cell.angle_alpha   90.00
_cell.angle_beta   90.00
_cell.angle_gamma   90.00
#
_symmetry.space_group_name_H-M   'P 1'
#
loop_
_entity.id
_entity.type
_entity.pdbx_description
1 polymer ?
#
loop_
_entity_poly.entity_id
_entity_poly.type
_entity_poly.pdbx_seq_one_letter_code
_entity_poly.pdbx_strand_id
1 'polypeptide(L)'
;MHCAFELEREQFDFIEITDQSEAELIDRVPVVAGEIRIGDRAYLQAERIAKVMAQGGDVVVRASWKNARWLDANGRAFDLIGYLE
;
A
#
# COMPACT_ATOMS: atom_id res chain seq x y z
N MET A 1 8.90 0.50 -15.65
CA MET A 1 10.00 0.23 -14.71
C MET A 1 9.45 0.40 -13.32
N HIS A 2 9.57 -0.61 -12.47
CA HIS A 2 9.08 -0.63 -11.10
C HIS A 2 10.24 -1.04 -10.20
N CYS A 3 10.44 -0.34 -9.09
CA CYS A 3 11.55 -0.60 -8.19
C CYS A 3 11.10 -0.49 -6.74
N ALA A 4 11.71 -1.26 -5.84
CA ALA A 4 11.66 -1.01 -4.41
C ALA A 4 13.02 -0.52 -3.92
N PHE A 5 12.98 0.40 -2.96
CA PHE A 5 14.17 0.98 -2.33
C PHE A 5 14.23 0.54 -0.87
N GLU A 6 15.30 -0.16 -0.52
CA GLU A 6 15.60 -0.59 0.84
C GLU A 6 16.30 0.55 1.57
N LEU A 7 15.63 1.15 2.55
CA LEU A 7 16.16 2.31 3.28
C LEU A 7 17.40 1.99 4.12
N GLU A 8 17.48 0.80 4.72
CA GLU A 8 18.61 0.43 5.60
C GLU A 8 19.94 0.42 4.85
N ARG A 9 19.93 -0.08 3.60
CA ARG A 9 21.12 -0.21 2.76
C ARG A 9 21.27 0.90 1.71
N GLU A 10 20.28 1.78 1.63
CA GLU A 10 20.19 2.87 0.66
C GLU A 10 20.35 2.39 -0.80
N GLN A 11 19.74 1.25 -1.15
CA GLN A 11 19.85 0.66 -2.48
C GLN A 11 18.50 0.17 -3.00
N PHE A 12 18.43 -0.05 -4.32
CA PHE A 12 17.33 -0.80 -4.91
C PHE A 12 17.61 -2.30 -4.76
N ASP A 13 16.72 -3.01 -4.08
CA ASP A 13 16.76 -4.46 -3.88
C ASP A 13 15.84 -5.21 -4.84
N PHE A 14 14.95 -4.50 -5.53
CA PHE A 14 14.07 -5.02 -6.56
C PHE A 14 13.96 -4.07 -7.75
N ILE A 15 14.09 -4.60 -8.97
CA ILE A 15 13.84 -3.89 -10.22
C ILE A 15 13.12 -4.83 -11.19
N GLU A 16 12.00 -4.37 -11.73
CA GLU A 16 11.26 -5.05 -12.78
C GLU A 16 10.97 -4.10 -13.95
N ILE A 17 11.23 -4.56 -15.17
CA ILE A 17 10.92 -3.83 -16.40
C ILE A 17 9.71 -4.48 -17.05
N THR A 18 8.61 -3.73 -17.13
CA THR A 18 7.36 -4.12 -17.79
C THR A 18 7.06 -3.16 -18.94
N ASP A 19 6.09 -3.50 -19.77
CA ASP A 19 5.50 -2.58 -20.76
C ASP A 19 4.45 -1.64 -20.11
N GLN A 20 3.73 -0.87 -20.93
CA GLN A 20 2.72 0.09 -20.46
C GLN A 20 1.42 -0.53 -19.94
N SER A 21 1.19 -1.84 -20.13
CA SER A 21 -0.04 -2.50 -19.67
C SER A 21 -0.02 -2.77 -18.16
N GLU A 22 1.17 -2.76 -17.57
CA GLU A 22 1.40 -3.12 -16.19
C GLU A 22 1.45 -1.90 -15.27
N ALA A 23 0.54 -1.87 -14.30
CA ALA A 23 0.51 -0.83 -13.29
C ALA A 23 1.61 -1.02 -12.23
N GLU A 24 1.96 0.08 -11.57
CA GLU A 24 2.74 0.09 -10.34
C GLU A 24 1.84 -0.27 -9.15
N LEU A 25 2.24 -1.28 -8.38
CA LEU A 25 1.38 -1.92 -7.38
C LEU A 25 2.13 -2.11 -6.07
N ILE A 26 1.49 -1.79 -4.94
CA ILE A 26 2.12 -1.93 -3.62
C ILE A 26 2.46 -3.38 -3.27
N ASP A 27 1.86 -4.37 -3.93
CA ASP A 27 2.04 -5.81 -3.71
C ASP A 27 2.91 -6.49 -4.79
N ARG A 28 3.54 -5.73 -5.70
CA ARG A 28 4.36 -6.27 -6.81
C ARG A 28 5.69 -6.85 -6.32
N VAL A 29 6.34 -6.18 -5.38
CA VAL A 29 7.61 -6.65 -4.78
C VAL A 29 7.30 -7.74 -3.75
N PRO A 30 8.10 -8.83 -3.65
CA PRO A 30 7.93 -9.83 -2.61
C PRO A 30 7.87 -9.21 -1.21
N VAL A 31 6.92 -9.62 -0.38
CA VAL A 31 6.75 -9.08 0.98
C VAL A 31 7.69 -9.80 1.93
N VAL A 32 8.51 -9.04 2.67
CA VAL A 32 9.26 -9.55 3.80
C VAL A 32 8.42 -9.39 5.06
N ALA A 33 8.17 -10.48 5.79
CA ALA A 33 7.40 -10.42 7.03
C ALA A 33 8.07 -9.48 8.06
N GLY A 34 7.29 -8.56 8.63
CA GLY A 34 7.76 -7.52 9.54
C GLY A 34 8.26 -6.24 8.86
N GLU A 35 8.25 -6.15 7.52
CA GLU A 35 8.56 -4.90 6.81
C GLU A 35 7.40 -3.89 6.89
N ILE A 36 7.69 -2.62 6.65
CA ILE A 36 6.68 -1.57 6.48
C ILE A 36 6.81 -0.98 5.07
N ARG A 37 5.76 -1.08 4.25
CA ARG A 37 5.67 -0.40 2.95
C ARG A 37 5.12 1.01 3.12
N ILE A 38 5.87 2.00 2.62
CA ILE A 38 5.47 3.39 2.65
C ILE A 38 5.02 3.81 1.25
N GLY A 39 3.78 4.26 1.13
CA GLY A 39 3.18 4.62 -0.15
C GLY A 39 2.40 5.92 -0.10
N ASP A 40 2.26 6.58 -1.25
CA ASP A 40 1.39 7.74 -1.39
C ASP A 40 -0.09 7.34 -1.65
N ARG A 41 -0.93 8.33 -1.95
CA ARG A 41 -2.38 8.13 -2.14
C ARG A 41 -2.77 7.24 -3.32
N ALA A 42 -1.89 7.04 -4.32
CA ALA A 42 -2.14 6.15 -5.45
C ALA A 42 -2.13 4.67 -5.01
N TYR A 43 -1.41 4.38 -3.94
CA TYR A 43 -1.30 3.05 -3.33
C TYR A 43 -2.42 2.71 -2.35
N LEU A 44 -3.36 3.62 -2.09
CA LEU A 44 -4.53 3.33 -1.25
C LEU A 44 -5.52 2.43 -2.00
N GLN A 45 -5.16 1.15 -2.15
CA GLN A 45 -5.92 0.13 -2.83
C GLN A 45 -6.14 -1.01 -1.83
N ALA A 46 -7.32 -1.04 -1.20
CA ALA A 46 -7.61 -1.90 -0.05
C ALA A 46 -7.32 -3.39 -0.31
N GLU A 47 -7.65 -3.89 -1.50
CA GLU A 47 -7.39 -5.29 -1.87
C GLU A 47 -5.89 -5.62 -1.88
N ARG A 48 -5.04 -4.71 -2.37
CA ARG A 48 -3.59 -4.91 -2.45
C ARG A 48 -2.92 -4.75 -1.11
N ILE A 49 -3.37 -3.78 -0.31
CA ILE A 49 -2.95 -3.64 1.09
C ILE A 49 -3.26 -4.93 1.85
N ALA A 50 -4.44 -5.52 1.66
CA ALA A 50 -4.79 -6.80 2.27
C ALA A 50 -3.84 -7.93 1.85
N LYS A 51 -3.36 -7.96 0.61
CA LYS A 51 -2.35 -8.94 0.14
C LYS A 51 -0.98 -8.75 0.79
N VAL A 52 -0.57 -7.52 1.05
CA VAL A 52 0.67 -7.22 1.81
C VAL A 52 0.53 -7.71 3.26
N MET A 53 -0.58 -7.33 3.91
CA MET A 53 -0.86 -7.73 5.30
C MET A 53 -0.99 -9.25 5.45
N ALA A 54 -1.59 -9.94 4.48
CA ALA A 54 -1.69 -11.40 4.48
C ALA A 54 -0.32 -12.11 4.42
N GLN A 55 0.71 -11.44 3.91
CA GLN A 55 2.09 -11.94 3.87
C GLN A 55 2.93 -11.50 5.09
N GLY A 56 2.31 -10.82 6.06
CA GLY A 56 2.96 -10.37 7.29
C GLY A 56 3.73 -9.05 7.19
N GLY A 57 3.55 -8.30 6.10
CA GLY A 57 4.04 -6.92 6.00
C GLY A 57 3.00 -5.91 6.51
N ASP A 58 3.47 -4.78 6.99
CA ASP A 58 2.63 -3.63 7.38
C ASP A 58 2.68 -2.53 6.33
N VAL A 59 1.74 -1.57 6.40
CA VAL A 59 1.68 -0.45 5.45
C VAL A 59 1.47 0.89 6.15
N VAL A 60 2.13 1.91 5.61
CA VAL A 60 1.84 3.33 5.87
C VAL A 60 1.55 3.98 4.54
N VAL A 61 0.27 4.17 4.25
CA VAL A 61 -0.19 4.76 2.99
C VAL A 61 -0.90 6.07 3.26
N ARG A 62 -0.51 7.14 2.56
CA ARG A 62 -1.21 8.42 2.67
C ARG A 62 -2.66 8.24 2.22
N ALA A 63 -3.60 8.50 3.12
CA ALA A 63 -5.02 8.35 2.83
C ALA A 63 -5.47 9.30 1.71
N SER A 64 -6.33 8.80 0.83
CA SER A 64 -7.12 9.58 -0.12
C SER A 64 -8.58 9.56 0.34
N TRP A 65 -9.29 10.67 0.15
CA TRP A 65 -10.66 10.83 0.61
C TRP A 65 -11.67 9.87 -0.04
N LYS A 66 -11.33 9.25 -1.18
CA LYS A 66 -12.28 8.42 -1.96
C LYS A 66 -11.79 7.02 -2.35
N ASN A 67 -10.52 6.67 -2.11
CA ASN A 67 -9.95 5.43 -2.64
C ASN A 67 -10.16 4.21 -1.72
N ALA A 68 -10.72 4.39 -0.52
CA ALA A 68 -11.08 3.30 0.37
C ALA A 68 -12.49 3.50 0.93
N ARG A 69 -13.20 2.38 1.13
CA ARG A 69 -14.42 2.35 1.93
C ARG A 69 -14.03 2.20 3.40
N TRP A 70 -14.11 3.28 4.15
CA TRP A 70 -13.82 3.25 5.58
C TRP A 70 -14.95 2.57 6.34
N LEU A 71 -14.58 1.66 7.23
CA LEU A 71 -15.50 0.94 8.09
C LEU A 71 -15.08 1.10 9.55
N ASP A 72 -16.06 1.16 10.45
CA ASP A 72 -15.81 1.09 11.88
C ASP A 72 -15.50 -0.35 12.33
N ALA A 73 -15.22 -0.54 13.62
CA ALA A 73 -14.97 -1.86 14.21
C ALA A 73 -16.16 -2.84 14.09
N ASN A 74 -17.37 -2.36 13.77
CA ASN A 74 -18.58 -3.16 13.56
C ASN A 74 -18.87 -3.41 12.06
N GLY A 75 -17.98 -2.97 11.16
CA GLY A 75 -18.16 -3.10 9.71
C GLY A 75 -19.17 -2.12 9.10
N ARG A 76 -19.54 -1.06 9.81
CA ARG A 76 -20.45 0.00 9.31
C ARG A 76 -19.64 1.07 8.61
N ALA A 77 -20.25 1.73 7.61
CA ALA A 77 -19.61 2.85 6.93
C ALA A 77 -19.16 3.91 7.94
N PHE A 78 -17.89 4.27 7.88
CA PHE A 78 -17.28 5.27 8.74
C PHE A 78 -17.13 6.58 7.98
N ASP A 79 -17.69 7.66 8.54
CA ASP A 79 -17.53 9.01 8.00
C ASP A 79 -16.18 9.58 8.42
N LEU A 80 -15.17 9.37 7.57
CA LEU A 80 -13.82 9.85 7.82
C LEU A 80 -13.75 11.38 7.85
N ILE A 81 -14.53 12.08 7.01
CA ILE A 81 -14.46 13.54 6.93
C ILE A 81 -15.11 14.14 8.18
N GLY A 82 -16.31 13.70 8.54
CA GLY A 82 -16.99 14.16 9.76
C GLY A 82 -16.24 13.81 11.06
N TYR A 83 -15.31 12.84 11.04
CA TYR A 83 -14.45 12.53 12.19
C TYR A 83 -13.21 13.43 12.29
N LEU A 84 -12.73 14.01 11.18
CA LEU A 84 -11.52 14.81 11.13
C LEU A 84 -11.77 16.32 11.27
N GLU A 85 -13.03 16.77 11.19
CA GLU A 85 -13.48 18.15 11.45
C GLU A 85 -13.64 18.44 12.95
#